data_AF-A0A285NVX2-F1
#
_entry.id   AF-A0A285NVX2-F1
#
_cell.length_a   1.000
_cell.length_b   1.000
_cell.length_c   1.000
_cell.angle_alpha   90.00
_cell.angle_beta   90.00
_cell.angle_gamma   90.00
#
_symmetry.space_group_name_H-M   'P 1'
#
loop_
_entity.id
_entity.type
_entity.pdbx_description
1 polymer ?
#
loop_
_entity_poly.entity_id
_entity_poly.type
_entity_poly.pdbx_seq_one_letter_code
_entity_poly.pdbx_strand_id
1 'polypeptide(L)'
;MGNMNDKLRNMIEEIIAQHELYLKRLKFAILHRKEFQHKDCGRKGLENACHFGKKLYTEILPTLQDASDEVKRIVMEIEEFHCEFHEVSKTINPLNPLQEQVNSMKTVSLRLYQKLLQLKSLLK
;
A
#
# COMPACT_ATOMS: atom_id res chain seq x y z
N MET A 1 -5.03 18.74 17.56
CA MET A 1 -4.16 17.65 17.07
C MET A 1 -5.00 16.37 17.10
N GLY A 2 -5.27 15.75 15.95
CA GLY A 2 -6.01 14.48 15.91
C GLY A 2 -5.21 13.38 16.63
N ASN A 3 -5.91 12.53 17.37
CA ASN A 3 -5.34 11.38 18.06
C ASN A 3 -4.55 10.51 17.04
N MET A 4 -3.35 10.04 17.38
CA MET A 4 -2.54 9.15 16.54
C MET A 4 -3.36 7.96 16.02
N ASN A 5 -4.25 7.42 16.86
CA ASN A 5 -5.13 6.32 16.47
C ASN A 5 -6.10 6.75 15.36
N ASP A 6 -6.61 7.98 15.37
CA ASP A 6 -7.47 8.51 14.30
C ASP A 6 -6.67 8.72 13.01
N LYS A 7 -5.42 9.19 13.10
CA LYS A 7 -4.53 9.28 11.93
C LYS A 7 -4.30 7.91 11.29
N LEU A 8 -4.04 6.88 12.11
CA LEU A 8 -3.84 5.52 11.64
C LEU A 8 -5.12 4.91 11.06
N ARG A 9 -6.29 5.13 11.68
CA ARG A 9 -7.59 4.70 11.14
C ARG A 9 -7.87 5.34 9.77
N ASN A 10 -7.68 6.65 9.66
CA ASN A 10 -7.86 7.36 8.39
C ASN A 10 -6.88 6.86 7.32
N MET A 11 -5.61 6.65 7.70
CA MET A 11 -4.61 6.07 6.81
C MET A 11 -5.03 4.69 6.28
N ILE A 12 -5.60 3.83 7.12
CA ILE A 12 -6.07 2.49 6.73
C ILE A 12 -7.20 2.59 5.69
N GLU A 13 -8.14 3.51 5.86
CA GLU A 13 -9.25 3.67 4.92
C GLU A 13 -8.77 4.24 3.57
N GLU A 14 -7.86 5.21 3.62
CA GLU A 14 -7.25 5.79 2.43
C GLU A 14 -6.42 4.77 1.65
N ILE A 15 -5.57 3.97 2.31
CA ILE A 15 -4.76 2.96 1.60
C ILE A 15 -5.66 1.90 0.95
N ILE A 16 -6.70 1.42 1.63
CA ILE A 16 -7.64 0.46 1.04
C ILE A 16 -8.29 1.06 -0.21
N ALA A 17 -8.81 2.29 -0.12
CA ALA A 17 -9.46 2.95 -1.24
C ALA A 17 -8.52 3.19 -2.44
N GLN A 18 -7.31 3.69 -2.19
CA GLN A 18 -6.31 3.97 -3.23
C GLN A 18 -5.77 2.69 -3.86
N HIS A 19 -5.58 1.63 -3.06
CA HIS A 19 -5.12 0.32 -3.54
C HIS A 19 -6.14 -0.33 -4.45
N GLU A 20 -7.42 -0.35 -4.05
CA GLU A 20 -8.51 -0.85 -4.88
C GLU A 20 -8.63 -0.06 -6.20
N LEU A 21 -8.46 1.26 -6.15
CA LEU A 21 -8.47 2.09 -7.36
C LEU A 21 -7.30 1.75 -8.29
N TYR A 22 -6.10 1.54 -7.73
CA TYR A 22 -4.92 1.12 -8.48
C TYR A 22 -5.18 -0.23 -9.18
N LEU A 23 -5.67 -1.22 -8.45
CA LEU A 23 -5.96 -2.56 -8.98
C LEU A 23 -6.99 -2.51 -10.11
N LYS A 24 -8.06 -1.71 -9.95
CA LYS A 24 -9.07 -1.50 -11.00
C LYS A 24 -8.46 -0.88 -12.25
N ARG A 25 -7.62 0.16 -12.11
CA ARG A 25 -6.96 0.82 -13.24
C ARG A 25 -5.94 -0.11 -13.93
N LEU A 26 -5.18 -0.89 -13.17
CA LEU A 26 -4.25 -1.87 -13.72
C LEU A 26 -4.99 -2.98 -14.48
N LYS A 27 -6.07 -3.51 -13.90
CA LYS A 27 -6.94 -4.49 -14.56
C LYS A 27 -7.51 -3.95 -15.87
N PHE A 28 -7.95 -2.69 -15.88
CA PHE A 28 -8.43 -2.02 -17.09
C PHE A 28 -7.32 -1.89 -18.13
N ALA A 29 -6.11 -1.47 -17.73
CA ALA A 29 -4.96 -1.37 -18.63
C ALA A 29 -4.59 -2.72 -19.24
N ILE A 30 -4.61 -3.80 -18.45
CA ILE A 30 -4.41 -5.18 -18.93
C ILE A 30 -5.49 -5.57 -19.94
N LEU A 31 -6.77 -5.36 -19.61
CA LEU A 31 -7.90 -5.75 -20.47
C LEU A 31 -7.84 -5.06 -21.84
N HIS A 32 -7.44 -3.80 -21.86
CA HIS A 32 -7.39 -2.99 -23.08
C HIS A 32 -6.00 -2.89 -23.70
N ARG A 33 -5.01 -3.64 -23.17
CA ARG A 33 -3.60 -3.59 -23.59
C ARG A 33 -3.10 -2.14 -23.73
N LYS A 34 -3.23 -1.37 -22.66
CA LYS A 34 -2.78 0.04 -22.59
C LYS A 34 -1.59 0.17 -21.64
N GLU A 35 -0.74 1.14 -21.92
CA GLU A 35 0.31 1.51 -20.97
C GLU A 35 -0.27 1.90 -19.61
N PHE A 36 0.48 1.59 -18.55
CA PHE A 36 0.09 1.87 -17.18
C PHE A 36 1.24 2.51 -16.43
N GLN A 37 0.97 3.66 -15.81
CA GLN A 37 1.96 4.44 -15.06
C GLN A 37 1.99 3.93 -13.61
N HIS A 38 2.95 3.07 -13.30
CA HIS A 38 3.15 2.57 -11.94
C HIS A 38 3.70 3.67 -11.02
N LYS A 39 3.33 3.59 -9.74
CA LYS A 39 3.83 4.47 -8.67
C LYS A 39 4.90 3.78 -7.85
N ASP A 40 5.68 4.57 -7.14
CA ASP A 40 6.68 4.13 -6.15
C ASP A 40 6.08 4.02 -4.75
N CYS A 41 6.71 3.21 -3.89
CA CYS A 41 6.25 3.07 -2.51
C CYS A 41 6.69 4.22 -1.58
N GLY A 42 7.60 5.09 -2.02
CA GLY A 42 8.10 6.24 -1.24
C GLY A 42 9.45 6.02 -0.55
N ARG A 43 9.89 4.77 -0.37
CA ARG A 43 11.14 4.41 0.31
C ARG A 43 12.40 5.05 -0.28
N LYS A 44 12.43 5.25 -1.59
CA LYS A 44 13.58 5.80 -2.35
C LYS A 44 13.39 7.27 -2.76
N GLY A 45 12.37 7.94 -2.22
CA GLY A 45 12.01 9.32 -2.59
C GLY A 45 10.52 9.47 -2.88
N LEU A 46 10.03 10.71 -2.77
CA LEU A 46 8.59 11.02 -2.78
C LEU A 46 8.04 11.50 -4.12
N GLU A 47 8.88 11.76 -5.12
CA GLU A 47 8.47 12.40 -6.39
C GLU A 47 7.34 11.63 -7.11
N ASN A 48 7.54 10.32 -7.34
CA ASN A 48 6.54 9.42 -7.94
C ASN A 48 5.89 8.47 -6.91
N ALA A 49 6.00 8.78 -5.62
CA ALA A 49 5.40 7.95 -4.58
C ALA A 49 3.87 7.96 -4.66
N CYS A 50 3.25 6.83 -4.33
CA CYS A 50 1.80 6.76 -4.14
C CYS A 50 1.38 7.64 -2.94
N HIS A 51 0.09 7.96 -2.84
CA HIS A 51 -0.42 8.82 -1.78
C HIS A 51 -0.15 8.25 -0.38
N PHE A 52 -0.36 6.94 -0.21
CA PHE A 52 -0.05 6.25 1.05
C PHE A 52 1.45 6.36 1.40
N GLY A 53 2.34 6.06 0.46
CA GLY A 53 3.78 6.16 0.67
C GLY A 53 4.20 7.55 1.15
N LYS A 54 3.69 8.60 0.51
CA LYS A 54 3.91 9.99 0.95
C LYS A 54 3.49 10.17 2.41
N LYS A 55 2.23 9.88 2.72
CA LYS A 55 1.67 10.07 4.06
C LYS A 55 2.37 9.21 5.13
N LEU A 56 2.71 7.97 4.81
CA LEU A 56 3.40 7.06 5.71
C LEU A 56 4.71 7.67 6.20
N TYR A 57 5.60 8.05 5.27
CA TYR A 57 6.93 8.56 5.62
C TYR A 57 6.90 9.98 6.18
N THR A 58 5.96 10.84 5.76
CA THR A 58 5.95 12.25 6.18
C THR A 58 5.10 12.54 7.42
N GLU A 59 4.05 11.75 7.68
CA GLU A 59 3.06 12.05 8.73
C GLU A 59 2.92 10.94 9.76
N ILE A 60 2.98 9.68 9.35
CA ILE A 60 2.65 8.55 10.24
C ILE A 60 3.89 8.08 10.99
N LEU A 61 4.97 7.68 10.28
CA LEU A 61 6.20 7.20 10.91
C LEU A 61 6.77 8.18 11.95
N PRO A 62 6.80 9.52 11.71
CA PRO A 62 7.27 10.47 12.71
C PRO A 62 6.42 10.50 13.99
N THR A 63 5.16 10.07 13.93
CA THR A 63 4.24 10.07 15.07
C THR A 63 4.15 8.73 15.79
N LEU A 64 4.83 7.69 15.30
CA LEU A 64 4.78 6.35 15.90
C LEU A 64 5.55 6.22 17.21
N GLN A 65 6.34 7.21 17.62
CA GLN A 65 7.21 7.12 18.79
C GLN A 65 6.47 6.65 20.05
N ASP A 66 5.25 7.15 20.27
CA ASP A 66 4.43 6.87 21.45
C ASP A 66 3.47 5.67 21.28
N ALA A 67 3.49 5.02 20.11
CA ALA A 67 2.70 3.81 19.88
C ALA A 67 3.26 2.60 20.62
N SER A 68 2.38 1.62 20.90
CA SER A 68 2.81 0.32 21.41
C SER A 68 3.71 -0.40 20.42
N ASP A 69 4.60 -1.25 20.91
CA ASP A 69 5.51 -2.03 20.06
C ASP A 69 4.76 -2.91 19.06
N GLU A 70 3.58 -3.39 19.43
CA GLU A 70 2.72 -4.16 18.55
C GLU A 70 2.20 -3.31 17.37
N VAL A 71 1.74 -2.08 17.63
CA VAL A 71 1.30 -1.15 16.58
C VAL A 71 2.46 -0.77 15.68
N LYS A 72 3.63 -0.44 16.25
CA LYS A 72 4.85 -0.14 15.48
C LYS A 72 5.21 -1.30 14.56
N ARG A 73 5.27 -2.53 15.08
CA ARG A 73 5.56 -3.73 14.31
C ARG A 73 4.60 -3.89 13.13
N ILE A 74 3.29 -3.79 13.36
CA ILE A 74 2.30 -3.97 12.29
C ILE A 74 2.39 -2.86 11.25
N VAL A 75 2.66 -1.62 11.63
CA VAL A 75 2.85 -0.53 10.66
C VAL A 75 4.09 -0.77 9.79
N MET A 76 5.17 -1.30 10.36
CA MET A 76 6.35 -1.70 9.58
C MET A 76 6.06 -2.88 8.65
N GLU A 77 5.32 -3.89 9.09
CA GLU A 77 4.88 -5.00 8.22
C GLU A 77 3.98 -4.49 7.07
N ILE A 78 3.11 -3.51 7.33
CA ILE A 78 2.30 -2.85 6.29
C ILE A 78 3.20 -2.14 5.27
N GLU A 79 4.23 -1.43 5.74
CA GLU A 79 5.20 -0.75 4.88
C GLU A 79 5.94 -1.73 3.97
N GLU A 80 6.37 -2.87 4.52
CA GLU A 80 7.05 -3.94 3.79
C GLU A 80 6.15 -4.52 2.69
N PHE A 81 4.94 -4.97 3.03
CA PHE A 81 4.00 -5.53 2.05
C PHE A 81 3.57 -4.49 1.01
N HIS A 82 3.45 -3.22 1.40
CA HIS A 82 3.16 -2.14 0.46
C HIS A 82 4.29 -1.93 -0.55
N CYS A 83 5.55 -1.93 -0.10
CA CYS A 83 6.68 -1.82 -1.03
C CYS A 83 6.81 -3.06 -1.91
N GLU A 84 6.67 -4.27 -1.36
CA GLU A 84 6.65 -5.53 -2.12
C GLU A 84 5.56 -5.49 -3.19
N PHE A 85 4.36 -4.98 -2.86
CA PHE A 85 3.28 -4.83 -3.83
C PHE A 85 3.69 -3.96 -5.02
N HIS A 86 4.34 -2.82 -4.76
CA HIS A 86 4.80 -1.92 -5.83
C HIS A 86 5.89 -2.57 -6.67
N GLU A 87 6.83 -3.29 -6.05
CA GLU A 87 7.89 -4.02 -6.76
C GLU A 87 7.31 -5.09 -7.68
N VAL A 88 6.43 -5.95 -7.17
CA VAL A 88 5.78 -6.99 -7.97
C VAL A 88 4.89 -6.38 -9.05
N SER A 89 4.09 -5.37 -8.73
CA SER A 89 3.16 -4.76 -9.68
C SER A 89 3.89 -4.12 -10.87
N LYS A 90 5.06 -3.52 -10.66
CA LYS A 90 5.87 -2.92 -11.74
C LYS A 90 6.44 -3.94 -12.73
N THR A 91 6.53 -5.21 -12.35
CA THR A 91 6.97 -6.26 -13.28
C THR A 91 5.89 -6.63 -14.30
N ILE A 92 4.63 -6.25 -14.04
CA ILE A 92 3.49 -6.56 -14.91
C ILE A 92 3.53 -5.62 -16.11
N ASN A 93 3.79 -6.16 -17.29
CA ASN A 93 3.57 -5.45 -18.54
C ASN A 93 2.08 -5.57 -18.95
N PRO A 94 1.28 -4.50 -18.95
CA PRO A 94 -0.14 -4.60 -19.32
C PRO A 94 -0.39 -4.96 -20.79
N LEU A 95 0.60 -4.75 -21.67
CA LEU A 95 0.50 -5.10 -23.09
C LEU A 95 0.66 -6.62 -23.32
N ASN A 96 1.38 -7.30 -22.42
CA ASN A 96 1.61 -8.74 -22.44
C ASN A 96 1.71 -9.28 -21.00
N PRO A 97 0.58 -9.41 -20.28
CA PRO A 97 0.59 -9.77 -18.87
C PRO A 97 0.90 -11.25 -18.67
N LEU A 98 1.83 -11.56 -17.77
CA LEU A 98 2.04 -12.93 -17.31
C LEU A 98 1.13 -13.23 -16.12
N GLN A 99 0.38 -14.33 -16.22
CA GLN A 99 -0.60 -14.72 -15.19
C GLN A 99 0.05 -14.92 -13.81
N GLU A 100 1.29 -15.42 -13.78
CA GLU A 100 2.07 -15.61 -12.55
C GLU A 100 2.33 -14.27 -11.83
N GLN A 101 2.72 -13.22 -12.56
CA GLN A 101 2.97 -11.90 -11.98
C GLN A 101 1.68 -11.30 -11.40
N VAL A 102 0.56 -11.46 -12.11
CA VAL A 102 -0.76 -11.02 -11.64
C VAL A 102 -1.17 -11.77 -10.37
N ASN A 103 -0.90 -13.08 -10.30
CA ASN A 103 -1.20 -13.89 -9.12
C ASN A 103 -0.31 -13.50 -7.93
N SER A 104 0.99 -13.25 -8.16
CA SER A 104 1.92 -12.78 -7.14
C SER A 104 1.44 -11.44 -6.55
N MET A 105 1.08 -10.47 -7.40
CA MET A 105 0.56 -9.17 -6.98
C MET A 105 -0.73 -9.30 -6.14
N LYS A 106 -1.63 -10.22 -6.49
CA LYS A 106 -2.84 -10.50 -5.69
C LYS A 106 -2.49 -11.08 -4.32
N THR A 107 -1.54 -12.01 -4.26
CA THR A 107 -1.08 -12.61 -3.00
C THR A 107 -0.52 -11.55 -2.05
N VAL A 108 0.34 -10.65 -2.55
CA VAL A 108 0.88 -9.56 -1.74
C VAL A 108 -0.23 -8.59 -1.30
N SER A 109 -1.19 -8.28 -2.19
CA SER A 109 -2.34 -7.44 -1.84
C SER A 109 -3.19 -8.04 -0.71
N LEU A 110 -3.40 -9.36 -0.71
CA LEU A 110 -4.11 -10.04 0.37
C LEU A 110 -3.37 -9.95 1.71
N ARG A 111 -2.04 -10.12 1.70
CA ARG A 111 -1.21 -9.97 2.91
C ARG A 111 -1.27 -8.54 3.45
N LEU A 112 -1.18 -7.55 2.56
CA LEU A 112 -1.35 -6.14 2.93
C LEU A 112 -2.71 -5.89 3.59
N TYR A 113 -3.80 -6.38 2.99
CA TYR A 113 -5.14 -6.23 3.58
C TYR A 113 -5.29 -6.91 4.93
N GLN A 114 -4.71 -8.09 5.11
CA GLN A 114 -4.72 -8.77 6.41
C GLN A 114 -4.05 -7.92 7.50
N LYS A 115 -2.90 -7.30 7.19
CA LYS A 115 -2.21 -6.42 8.15
C LYS A 115 -2.95 -5.12 8.42
N LEU A 116 -3.58 -4.53 7.41
CA LEU A 116 -4.42 -3.35 7.58
C LEU A 116 -5.63 -3.63 8.48
N LEU A 117 -6.29 -4.78 8.31
CA LEU A 117 -7.41 -5.20 9.16
C LEU A 117 -6.94 -5.53 10.58
N GLN A 118 -5.78 -6.16 10.72
CA GLN A 118 -5.15 -6.40 12.01
C GLN A 118 -4.90 -5.08 12.75
N LEU A 119 -4.26 -4.10 12.09
CA LEU A 119 -4.04 -2.77 12.66
C LEU A 119 -5.36 -2.10 13.05
N LYS A 120 -6.37 -2.13 12.18
CA LYS A 120 -7.70 -1.55 12.46
C LYS A 120 -8.33 -2.16 13.72
N SER A 121 -8.12 -3.45 13.97
CA SER A 121 -8.66 -4.14 15.15
C SER A 121 -7.98 -3.73 16.46
N LEU A 122 -6.68 -3.43 16.42
CA LEU A 122 -5.91 -2.97 17.59
C LEU A 122 -6.19 -1.51 17.94
N LEU A 123 -6.52 -0.71 16.95
CA LEU A 123 -6.87 0.70 17.12
C LEU A 123 -8.31 0.88 17.59
N LYS A 124 -9.01 -0.15 18.07
CA LYS A 124 -10.38 -0.02 18.60
C LYS A 124 -10.41 0.81 19.87
#